data_AF-A0A1I1R9Q4-F1
#
_entry.id   AF-A0A1I1R9Q4-F1
#
_cell.length_a   1.000
_cell.length_b   1.000
_cell.length_c   1.000
_cell.angle_alpha   90.00
_cell.angle_beta   90.00
_cell.angle_gamma   90.00
#
_symmetry.space_group_name_H-M   'P 1'
#
loop_
_entity.id
_entity.type
_entity.pdbx_description
1 polymer ?
#
loop_
_entity_poly.entity_id
_entity_poly.type
_entity_poly.pdbx_seq_one_letter_code
_entity_poly.pdbx_strand_id
1 'polypeptide(L)'
;MADTVSRSWFAVFPNPEQHGYDGTPEEIVEKLKDEWIAGNALRKGWWGYCISSKGLPHVHMVLEDSGSCRFTKVKKAYPTAHLEPTKGNKKQVLQYIHKEPPYDEKGEQVLVYTSYGNIEGNKRYSVTNTNDTLATIEMLIEEGMTPNQIMAEDIRLRREETLIRKCYFAKRYKETPPIRNVNVIWHCGDSGSGKSYSYIELCEKYGDDNVYFFSDYANKGIGGFDGYNGEPCLFMDELKKDSLPFELLLMIAQGYRSQIHCRYSNCFALWNEVHITSIFSPEDIYSGMVSKENQNKDTIHQLLRRITKFVFHYKHNDEYKSFELAGNQYIGFDDLKKRTAAHDAFYQKAEKEVL
;
A
#
# COMPACT_ATOMS: atom_id res chain seq x y z
N MET A 1 18.58 23.33 33.62
CA MET A 1 17.97 23.11 32.30
C MET A 1 16.73 22.26 32.52
N ALA A 2 15.61 22.55 31.84
CA ALA A 2 14.44 21.68 31.89
C ALA A 2 14.84 20.27 31.43
N ASP A 3 14.44 19.24 32.17
CA ASP A 3 14.74 17.84 31.84
C ASP A 3 14.04 17.49 30.53
N THR A 4 14.81 17.55 29.43
CA THR A 4 14.28 17.38 28.09
C THR A 4 13.82 15.94 27.94
N VAL A 5 12.62 15.76 27.42
CA VAL A 5 12.01 14.44 27.22
C VAL A 5 11.98 14.15 25.73
N SER A 6 12.57 13.02 25.32
CA SER A 6 12.49 12.49 23.96
C SER A 6 12.07 11.03 24.01
N ARG A 7 11.59 10.45 22.90
CA ARG A 7 11.41 8.99 22.79
C ARG A 7 12.70 8.29 22.38
N SER A 8 13.55 8.98 21.63
CA SER A 8 14.82 8.48 21.11
C SER A 8 15.95 9.50 21.35
N TRP A 9 17.08 9.00 21.79
CA TRP A 9 18.32 9.77 21.98
C TRP A 9 19.41 9.23 21.08
N PHE A 10 20.07 10.14 20.36
CA PHE A 10 21.34 9.85 19.73
C PHE A 10 22.44 10.18 20.74
N ALA A 11 23.33 9.23 20.98
CA ALA A 11 24.37 9.33 22.00
C ALA A 11 25.73 8.99 21.41
N VAL A 12 26.74 9.78 21.77
CA VAL A 12 28.15 9.53 21.44
C VAL A 12 28.90 9.28 22.75
N PHE A 13 29.40 8.06 22.95
CA PHE A 13 30.19 7.68 24.12
C PHE A 13 31.68 7.69 23.77
N PRO A 14 32.46 8.71 24.17
CA PRO A 14 33.87 8.80 23.82
C PRO A 14 34.71 7.82 24.66
N ASN A 15 35.75 7.24 24.05
CA ASN A 15 36.79 6.43 24.71
C ASN A 15 36.26 5.43 25.76
N PRO A 16 35.45 4.43 25.36
CA PRO A 16 34.83 3.49 26.29
C PRO A 16 35.82 2.84 27.27
N GLU A 17 37.04 2.55 26.82
CA GLU A 17 38.11 1.94 27.61
C GLU A 17 38.55 2.84 28.79
N GLN A 18 38.56 4.16 28.60
CA GLN A 18 38.90 5.13 29.66
C GLN A 18 37.82 5.23 30.73
N HIS A 19 36.67 4.60 30.50
CA HIS A 19 35.52 4.59 31.39
C HIS A 19 35.20 3.21 31.95
N GLY A 20 36.17 2.28 31.90
CA GLY A 20 36.07 0.96 32.53
C GLY A 20 35.41 -0.11 31.66
N TYR A 21 35.22 0.15 30.37
CA TYR A 21 34.77 -0.86 29.42
C TYR A 21 35.98 -1.52 28.77
N ASP A 22 36.51 -2.55 29.44
CA ASP A 22 37.62 -3.35 28.92
C ASP A 22 37.11 -4.46 27.99
N GLY A 23 37.89 -4.78 26.96
CA GLY A 23 37.64 -5.91 26.06
C GLY A 23 37.81 -5.56 24.59
N THR A 24 37.39 -6.48 23.73
CA THR A 24 37.25 -6.26 22.29
C THR A 24 36.10 -5.28 22.00
N PRO A 25 36.11 -4.59 20.84
CA PRO A 25 35.01 -3.73 20.42
C PRO A 25 33.63 -4.41 20.53
N GLU A 26 33.55 -5.71 20.21
CA GLU A 26 32.36 -6.57 20.32
C GLU A 26 31.86 -6.64 21.77
N GLU A 27 32.76 -6.96 22.71
CA GLU A 27 32.43 -7.08 24.13
C GLU A 27 32.01 -5.73 24.73
N ILE A 28 32.62 -4.64 24.28
CA ILE A 28 32.29 -3.29 24.73
C ILE A 28 30.85 -2.91 24.32
N VAL A 29 30.48 -3.12 23.05
CA VAL A 29 29.12 -2.77 22.60
C VAL A 29 28.05 -3.67 23.23
N GLU A 30 28.37 -4.94 23.49
CA GLU A 30 27.47 -5.86 24.19
C GLU A 30 27.26 -5.45 25.65
N LYS A 31 28.31 -5.08 26.39
CA LYS A 31 28.20 -4.56 27.77
C LYS A 31 27.33 -3.30 27.83
N LEU A 32 27.57 -2.35 26.93
CA LEU A 32 26.78 -1.12 26.84
C LEU A 32 25.31 -1.43 26.56
N LYS A 33 25.01 -2.33 25.62
CA LYS A 33 23.65 -2.80 25.33
C LYS A 33 22.99 -3.40 26.58
N ASP A 34 23.67 -4.33 27.24
CA ASP A 34 23.13 -5.05 28.40
C ASP A 34 22.78 -4.10 29.54
N GLU A 35 23.62 -3.09 29.80
CA GLU A 35 23.32 -2.02 30.77
C GLU A 35 22.07 -1.22 30.42
N TRP A 36 21.84 -0.92 29.14
CA TRP A 36 20.64 -0.21 28.71
C TRP A 36 19.38 -1.02 28.97
N ILE A 37 19.39 -2.29 28.57
CA ILE A 37 18.20 -3.13 28.55
C ILE A 37 17.89 -3.78 29.90
N ALA A 38 18.89 -3.92 30.79
CA ALA A 38 18.73 -4.54 32.11
C ALA A 38 17.59 -3.94 32.95
N GLY A 39 17.32 -2.65 32.79
CA GLY A 39 16.26 -1.95 33.53
C GLY A 39 14.86 -2.00 32.90
N ASN A 40 14.72 -2.43 31.65
CA ASN A 40 13.44 -2.58 30.94
C ASN A 40 13.66 -3.32 29.62
N ALA A 41 13.14 -4.55 29.51
CA ALA A 41 13.26 -5.39 28.31
C ALA A 41 12.57 -4.81 27.05
N LEU A 42 11.70 -3.80 27.20
CA LEU A 42 11.05 -3.09 26.09
C LEU A 42 11.89 -1.93 25.55
N ARG A 43 13.02 -1.61 26.19
CA ARG A 43 13.99 -0.65 25.62
C ARG A 43 14.57 -1.21 24.33
N LYS A 44 14.93 -0.30 23.44
CA LYS A 44 15.52 -0.64 22.15
C LYS A 44 16.76 0.20 21.93
N GLY A 45 17.61 -0.25 21.03
CA GLY A 45 18.73 0.54 20.61
C GLY A 45 19.66 -0.13 19.63
N TRP A 46 20.64 0.65 19.19
CA TRP A 46 21.77 0.23 18.37
C TRP A 46 23.02 0.83 18.95
N TRP A 47 24.12 0.09 18.91
CA TRP A 47 25.43 0.48 19.41
C TRP A 47 26.47 0.11 18.36
N GLY A 48 27.24 1.08 17.89
CA GLY A 48 28.32 0.87 16.94
C GLY A 48 29.62 1.44 17.46
N TYR A 49 30.61 0.58 17.61
CA TYR A 49 31.97 0.98 17.95
C TYR A 49 32.63 1.57 16.71
N CYS A 50 33.02 2.83 16.81
CA CYS A 50 33.55 3.62 15.71
C CYS A 50 34.96 4.13 16.01
N ILE A 51 35.76 4.29 14.95
CA ILE A 51 37.01 5.05 14.99
C ILE A 51 36.85 6.28 14.09
N SER A 52 37.06 7.46 14.68
CA SER A 52 37.04 8.71 13.93
C SER A 52 38.26 8.84 13.01
N SER A 53 38.22 9.78 12.06
CA SER A 53 39.35 10.08 11.17
C SER A 53 40.66 10.46 11.90
N LYS A 54 40.58 10.86 13.17
CA LYS A 54 41.74 11.16 14.03
C LYS A 54 42.21 9.98 14.89
N GLY A 55 41.63 8.79 14.69
CA GLY A 55 41.96 7.59 15.45
C GLY A 55 41.34 7.52 16.85
N LEU A 56 40.37 8.40 17.17
CA LEU A 56 39.72 8.38 18.49
C LEU A 56 38.57 7.36 18.51
N PRO A 57 38.61 6.37 19.43
CA PRO A 57 37.54 5.41 19.61
C PRO A 57 36.33 6.03 20.32
N HIS A 58 35.13 5.66 19.87
CA HIS A 58 33.88 6.07 20.49
C HIS A 58 32.75 5.13 20.09
N VAL A 59 31.65 5.13 20.83
CA VAL A 59 30.45 4.36 20.49
C VAL A 59 29.33 5.30 20.10
N HIS A 60 28.78 5.11 18.91
CA HIS A 60 27.52 5.71 18.49
C HIS A 60 26.37 4.85 18.97
N MET A 61 25.39 5.48 19.64
CA MET A 61 24.23 4.78 20.17
C MET A 61 22.94 5.48 19.78
N VAL A 62 21.93 4.69 19.45
CA VAL A 62 20.54 5.14 19.37
C VAL A 62 19.81 4.45 20.50
N LEU A 63 19.23 5.22 21.42
CA LEU A 63 18.64 4.72 22.66
C LEU A 63 17.17 5.10 22.74
N GLU A 64 16.30 4.09 22.73
CA GLU A 64 14.86 4.26 22.81
C GLU A 64 14.30 3.58 24.07
N ASP A 65 13.34 4.24 24.71
CA ASP A 65 12.57 3.66 25.80
C ASP A 65 11.11 3.51 25.37
N SER A 66 10.39 2.54 25.96
CA SER A 66 8.99 2.24 25.61
C SER A 66 8.01 3.34 26.03
N GLY A 67 8.49 4.39 26.72
CA GLY A 67 7.74 5.55 27.18
C GLY A 67 8.50 6.85 26.97
N SER A 68 8.41 7.78 27.92
CA SER A 68 9.20 9.02 27.92
C SER A 68 10.65 8.75 28.36
N CYS A 69 11.61 8.95 27.45
CA CYS A 69 13.03 8.82 27.75
C CYS A 69 13.59 10.19 28.13
N ARG A 70 13.79 10.41 29.43
CA ARG A 70 14.32 11.69 29.95
C ARG A 70 15.82 11.79 29.74
N PHE A 71 16.33 12.97 29.43
CA PHE A 71 17.76 13.24 29.32
C PHE A 71 18.52 12.76 30.56
N THR A 72 18.01 13.08 31.75
CA THR A 72 18.63 12.68 33.02
C THR A 72 18.76 11.16 33.17
N LYS A 73 17.80 10.39 32.65
CA LYS A 73 17.81 8.93 32.70
C LYS A 73 18.91 8.35 31.83
N VAL A 74 19.01 8.81 30.58
CA VAL A 74 20.06 8.37 29.66
C VAL A 74 21.43 8.80 30.18
N LYS A 75 21.55 10.03 30.69
CA LYS A 75 22.79 10.55 31.26
C LYS A 75 23.20 9.81 32.54
N LYS A 76 22.26 9.26 33.31
CA LYS A 76 22.58 8.39 34.46
C LYS A 76 23.12 7.03 34.01
N ALA A 77 22.56 6.45 32.95
CA ALA A 77 23.07 5.20 32.38
C ALA A 77 24.45 5.40 31.76
N TYR A 78 24.65 6.51 31.04
CA TYR A 78 25.89 6.84 30.36
C TYR A 78 26.39 8.25 30.74
N PRO A 79 27.07 8.41 31.88
CA PRO A 79 27.48 9.71 32.42
C PRO A 79 28.33 10.55 31.48
N THR A 80 29.17 9.93 30.66
CA THR A 80 30.10 10.64 29.77
C THR A 80 29.56 10.80 28.34
N ALA A 81 28.45 10.15 28.00
CA ALA A 81 27.87 10.24 26.67
C ALA A 81 27.38 11.65 26.33
N HIS A 82 27.69 12.14 25.14
CA HIS A 82 27.08 13.33 24.57
C HIS A 82 25.73 12.96 23.98
N LEU A 83 24.65 13.61 24.44
CA LEU A 83 23.29 13.25 24.11
C LEU A 83 22.60 14.37 23.32
N GLU A 84 21.98 13.99 22.21
CA GLU A 84 21.06 14.85 21.46
C GLU A 84 19.76 14.08 21.17
N PRO A 85 18.59 14.74 21.12
CA PRO A 85 17.39 14.09 20.60
C PRO A 85 17.65 13.55 19.19
N THR A 86 17.27 12.31 18.91
CA THR A 86 17.49 11.72 17.59
C THR A 86 16.77 12.57 16.53
N LYS A 87 17.48 12.91 15.46
CA LYS A 87 16.95 13.62 14.30
C LYS A 87 16.78 12.64 13.15
N GLY A 88 15.72 12.82 12.38
CA GLY A 88 15.41 11.98 11.23
C GLY A 88 14.56 10.76 11.55
N ASN A 89 13.96 10.21 10.49
CA ASN A 89 13.16 8.99 10.56
C ASN A 89 14.05 7.74 10.66
N LYS A 90 13.46 6.57 10.91
CA LYS A 90 14.18 5.29 10.99
C LYS A 90 15.18 5.08 9.85
N LYS A 91 14.77 5.33 8.59
CA LYS A 91 15.65 5.15 7.42
C LYS A 91 16.88 6.05 7.48
N GLN A 92 16.69 7.33 7.78
CA GLN A 92 17.80 8.29 7.91
C GLN A 92 18.73 7.96 9.06
N VAL A 93 18.18 7.49 10.18
CA VAL A 93 18.97 7.03 11.33
C VAL A 93 19.81 5.81 10.95
N LEU A 94 19.21 4.81 10.29
CA LEU A 94 19.93 3.62 9.81
C LEU A 94 21.05 3.97 8.82
N GLN A 95 20.76 4.84 7.84
CA GLN A 95 21.77 5.31 6.89
C GLN A 95 22.93 6.03 7.60
N TYR A 96 22.61 6.87 8.58
CA TYR A 96 23.63 7.59 9.34
C TYR A 96 24.52 6.66 10.17
N ILE A 97 23.93 5.69 10.90
CA ILE A 97 24.68 4.80 11.78
C ILE A 97 25.49 3.75 10.98
N HIS A 98 25.04 3.37 9.79
CA HIS A 98 25.79 2.50 8.88
C HIS A 98 26.79 3.26 8.01
N LYS A 99 26.81 4.60 8.07
CA LYS A 99 27.62 5.47 7.21
C LYS A 99 27.37 5.20 5.71
N GLU A 100 26.11 4.97 5.36
CA GLU A 100 25.65 4.90 3.97
C GLU A 100 25.46 6.31 3.39
N PRO A 101 25.49 6.50 2.06
CA PRO A 101 25.25 7.79 1.44
C PRO A 101 23.96 8.46 1.95
N PRO A 102 23.98 9.75 2.34
CA PRO A 102 25.05 10.75 2.13
C PRO A 102 26.05 10.90 3.30
N TYR A 103 26.16 9.91 4.20
CA TYR A 103 26.93 10.00 5.45
C TYR A 103 28.29 9.29 5.41
N ASP A 104 28.65 8.72 4.26
CA ASP A 104 29.91 8.01 3.97
C ASP A 104 31.14 8.93 3.85
N GLU A 105 30.95 10.22 3.60
CA GLU A 105 32.04 11.17 3.33
C GLU A 105 32.87 11.61 4.55
N LYS A 106 32.49 11.24 5.78
CA LYS A 106 33.08 11.81 7.01
C LYS A 106 34.35 11.11 7.53
N GLY A 107 34.85 10.08 6.84
CA GLY A 107 36.10 9.40 7.20
C GLY A 107 36.05 8.68 8.56
N GLU A 108 34.85 8.32 9.01
CA GLU A 108 34.59 7.62 10.26
C GLU A 108 34.19 6.18 9.94
N GLN A 109 34.80 5.21 10.63
CA GLN A 109 34.59 3.79 10.35
C GLN A 109 33.87 3.12 11.51
N VAL A 110 32.82 2.36 11.19
CA VAL A 110 32.13 1.47 12.13
C VAL A 110 32.84 0.12 12.08
N LEU A 111 33.45 -0.31 13.17
CA LEU A 111 34.17 -1.59 13.25
C LEU A 111 33.22 -2.75 13.52
N VAL A 112 32.35 -2.58 14.51
CA VAL A 112 31.36 -3.56 14.93
C VAL A 112 30.13 -2.86 15.45
N TYR A 113 28.98 -3.50 15.32
CA TYR A 113 27.74 -3.03 15.92
C TYR A 113 26.91 -4.17 16.48
N THR A 114 26.05 -3.83 17.43
CA THR A 114 24.97 -4.68 17.93
C THR A 114 23.68 -3.89 17.99
N SER A 115 22.55 -4.59 18.05
CA SER A 115 21.23 -3.98 18.13
C SER A 115 20.29 -4.81 19.00
N TYR A 116 19.32 -4.15 19.61
CA TYR A 116 18.29 -4.80 20.41
C TYR A 116 16.93 -4.15 20.14
N GLY A 117 15.97 -4.96 19.71
CA GLY A 117 14.65 -4.50 19.29
C GLY A 117 14.66 -3.72 17.97
N ASN A 118 13.47 -3.33 17.51
CA ASN A 118 13.27 -2.56 16.29
C ASN A 118 13.26 -1.06 16.57
N ILE A 119 14.36 -0.38 16.29
CA ILE A 119 14.52 1.07 16.41
C ILE A 119 13.54 1.79 15.48
N GLU A 120 12.90 2.83 15.99
CA GLU A 120 11.86 3.61 15.32
C GLU A 120 12.35 5.01 14.90
N GLY A 121 13.42 5.51 15.51
CA GLY A 121 13.94 6.86 15.31
C GLY A 121 13.02 7.94 15.87
N ASN A 122 13.08 9.15 15.32
CA ASN A 122 12.13 10.19 15.68
C ASN A 122 10.83 9.98 14.90
N LYS A 123 9.77 9.51 15.57
CA LYS A 123 8.44 9.47 14.96
C LYS A 123 8.00 10.91 14.67
N ARG A 124 7.72 11.19 13.39
CA ARG A 124 7.30 12.52 12.90
C ARG A 124 6.02 13.03 13.59
N TYR A 125 5.20 12.12 14.12
CA TYR A 125 3.91 12.38 14.73
C TYR A 125 3.83 11.79 16.15
N SER A 126 3.05 12.45 17.01
CA SER A 126 2.80 12.03 18.38
C SER A 126 1.48 11.27 18.46
N VAL A 127 1.45 10.14 19.16
CA VAL A 127 0.23 9.37 19.45
C VAL A 127 0.15 9.14 20.96
N THR A 128 0.38 10.18 21.76
CA THR A 128 0.49 10.06 23.23
C THR A 128 -0.85 10.08 23.95
N ASN A 129 -1.82 10.80 23.39
CA ASN A 129 -3.15 11.01 23.94
C ASN A 129 -4.17 11.08 22.79
N THR A 130 -5.46 11.11 23.11
CA THR A 130 -6.53 11.11 22.09
C THR A 130 -6.42 12.27 21.11
N ASN A 131 -6.13 13.50 21.57
CA ASN A 131 -6.06 14.66 20.69
C ASN A 131 -4.87 14.56 19.73
N ASP A 132 -3.72 14.11 20.22
CA ASP A 132 -2.54 13.83 19.40
C ASP A 132 -2.84 12.78 18.32
N THR A 133 -3.55 11.71 18.69
CA THR A 133 -3.98 10.64 17.76
C THR A 133 -4.88 11.20 16.67
N LEU A 134 -5.90 11.99 17.04
CA LEU A 134 -6.85 12.58 16.08
C LEU A 134 -6.15 13.53 15.11
N ALA A 135 -5.29 14.42 15.62
CA ALA A 135 -4.51 15.34 14.79
C ALA A 135 -3.55 14.61 13.86
N THR A 136 -2.96 13.49 14.32
CA THR A 136 -2.12 12.64 13.49
C THR A 136 -2.92 11.97 12.37
N ILE A 137 -4.10 11.41 12.68
CA ILE A 137 -4.97 10.80 11.66
C ILE A 137 -5.33 11.82 10.58
N GLU A 138 -5.76 13.03 10.98
CA GLU A 138 -6.10 14.10 10.05
C GLU A 138 -4.91 14.51 9.17
N MET A 139 -3.73 14.72 9.78
CA MET A 139 -2.50 15.05 9.06
C MET A 139 -2.13 13.99 8.01
N LEU A 140 -2.07 12.71 8.40
CA LEU A 140 -1.63 11.65 7.50
C LEU A 140 -2.63 11.40 6.35
N ILE A 141 -3.93 11.57 6.63
CA ILE A 141 -4.97 11.53 5.59
C ILE A 141 -4.80 12.70 4.61
N GLU A 142 -4.53 13.91 5.11
CA GLU A 142 -4.33 15.09 4.27
C GLU A 142 -3.07 14.97 3.40
N GLU A 143 -1.98 14.42 3.96
CA GLU A 143 -0.75 14.04 3.25
C GLU A 143 -0.96 12.94 2.18
N GLY A 144 -2.14 12.32 2.13
CA GLY A 144 -2.52 11.38 1.08
C GLY A 144 -2.20 9.92 1.40
N MET A 145 -1.86 9.59 2.65
CA MET A 145 -1.64 8.21 3.05
C MET A 145 -2.93 7.39 3.02
N THR A 146 -2.83 6.12 2.63
CA THR A 146 -3.94 5.17 2.64
C THR A 146 -4.27 4.74 4.08
N PRO A 147 -5.49 4.25 4.37
CA PRO A 147 -5.82 3.74 5.70
C PRO A 147 -4.85 2.67 6.18
N ASN A 148 -4.45 1.73 5.30
CA ASN A 148 -3.54 0.64 5.66
C ASN A 148 -2.15 1.16 6.01
N GLN A 149 -1.63 2.13 5.23
CA GLN A 149 -0.37 2.80 5.55
C GLN A 149 -0.45 3.50 6.91
N ILE A 150 -1.50 4.29 7.19
CA ILE A 150 -1.70 4.98 8.47
C ILE A 150 -1.79 3.98 9.64
N MET A 151 -2.48 2.87 9.44
CA MET A 151 -2.65 1.86 10.49
C MET A 151 -1.36 1.05 10.74
N ALA A 152 -0.46 0.95 9.77
CA ALA A 152 0.82 0.27 9.90
C ALA A 152 1.86 1.08 10.69
N GLU A 153 1.68 2.41 10.76
CA GLU A 153 2.56 3.35 11.46
C GLU A 153 2.62 3.14 12.98
N ASP A 154 1.48 2.84 13.62
CA ASP A 154 1.40 2.63 15.06
C ASP A 154 0.15 1.81 15.44
N ILE A 155 0.29 0.86 16.39
CA ILE A 155 -0.83 0.03 16.87
C ILE A 155 -1.99 0.87 17.46
N ARG A 156 -1.70 2.05 18.00
CA ARG A 156 -2.73 2.98 18.47
C ARG A 156 -3.56 3.55 17.33
N LEU A 157 -2.97 3.76 16.15
CA LEU A 157 -3.69 4.16 14.94
C LEU A 157 -4.52 2.98 14.41
N ARG A 158 -3.99 1.75 14.45
CA ARG A 158 -4.76 0.53 14.11
C ARG A 158 -6.04 0.40 14.94
N ARG A 159 -6.00 0.75 16.23
CA ARG A 159 -7.19 0.77 17.11
C ARG A 159 -8.29 1.72 16.60
N GLU A 160 -7.90 2.79 15.90
CA GLU A 160 -8.80 3.80 15.33
C GLU A 160 -9.20 3.49 13.87
N GLU A 161 -9.06 2.24 13.41
CA GLU A 161 -9.36 1.81 12.03
C GLU A 161 -10.67 2.37 11.46
N THR A 162 -11.75 2.28 12.24
CA THR A 162 -13.08 2.75 11.80
C THR A 162 -13.08 4.26 11.55
N LEU A 163 -12.41 5.04 12.39
CA LEU A 163 -12.32 6.49 12.22
C LEU A 163 -11.46 6.83 11.00
N ILE A 164 -10.28 6.20 10.88
CA ILE A 164 -9.36 6.42 9.77
C ILE A 164 -10.06 6.16 8.43
N ARG A 165 -10.72 5.00 8.30
CA ARG A 165 -11.47 4.63 7.08
C ARG A 165 -12.56 5.64 6.76
N LYS A 166 -13.37 6.05 7.75
CA LYS A 166 -14.43 7.05 7.58
C LYS A 166 -13.90 8.41 7.15
N CYS A 167 -12.85 8.92 7.81
CA CYS A 167 -12.23 10.19 7.47
C CYS A 167 -11.61 10.15 6.05
N TYR A 168 -10.92 9.06 5.72
CA TYR A 168 -10.35 8.85 4.38
C TYR A 168 -11.46 8.84 3.32
N PHE A 169 -12.51 8.04 3.53
CA PHE A 169 -13.64 7.97 2.61
C PHE A 169 -14.33 9.32 2.42
N ALA A 170 -14.50 10.09 3.50
CA ALA A 170 -15.08 11.43 3.46
C ALA A 170 -14.22 12.39 2.63
N LYS A 171 -12.88 12.33 2.75
CA LYS A 171 -11.96 13.08 1.90
C LYS A 171 -12.11 12.67 0.43
N ARG A 172 -12.05 11.37 0.13
CA ARG A 172 -12.24 10.84 -1.23
C ARG A 172 -13.57 11.30 -1.83
N TYR A 173 -14.66 11.26 -1.06
CA TYR A 173 -15.97 11.73 -1.50
C TYR A 173 -15.95 13.22 -1.86
N LYS A 174 -15.32 14.06 -1.03
CA LYS A 174 -15.20 15.52 -1.26
C LYS A 174 -14.37 15.84 -2.50
N GLU A 175 -13.29 15.09 -2.74
CA GLU A 175 -12.41 15.23 -3.90
C GLU A 175 -13.04 14.69 -5.20
N THR A 176 -14.02 13.79 -5.08
CA THR A 176 -14.65 13.15 -6.23
C THR A 176 -15.81 14.00 -6.76
N PRO A 177 -15.82 14.40 -8.05
CA PRO A 177 -16.91 15.17 -8.61
C PRO A 177 -18.23 14.36 -8.69
N PRO A 178 -19.41 15.02 -8.74
CA PRO A 178 -20.70 14.33 -8.88
C PRO A 178 -20.81 13.44 -10.13
N ILE A 179 -20.12 13.82 -11.21
CA ILE A 179 -19.96 13.04 -12.44
C ILE A 179 -18.47 12.79 -12.64
N ARG A 180 -18.11 11.52 -12.66
CA ARG A 180 -16.75 11.00 -12.86
C ARG A 180 -16.58 10.60 -14.32
N ASN A 181 -15.34 10.68 -14.81
CA ASN A 181 -14.95 9.95 -16.01
C ASN A 181 -14.54 8.53 -15.57
N VAL A 182 -15.23 7.51 -16.08
CA VAL A 182 -15.00 6.11 -15.68
C VAL A 182 -14.55 5.32 -16.90
N ASN A 183 -13.32 4.81 -16.86
CA ASN A 183 -12.78 3.89 -17.84
C ASN A 183 -13.22 2.48 -17.47
N VAL A 184 -14.05 1.86 -18.30
CA VAL A 184 -14.52 0.48 -18.06
C VAL A 184 -13.83 -0.45 -19.04
N ILE A 185 -13.08 -1.41 -18.50
CA ILE A 185 -12.33 -2.41 -19.23
C ILE A 185 -13.00 -3.76 -19.02
N TRP A 186 -13.48 -4.37 -20.11
CA TRP A 186 -14.07 -5.71 -20.09
C TRP A 186 -13.05 -6.75 -20.55
N HIS A 187 -12.60 -7.58 -19.62
CA HIS A 187 -11.71 -8.71 -19.88
C HIS A 187 -12.53 -9.97 -20.16
N CYS A 188 -12.32 -10.57 -21.33
CA CYS A 188 -13.01 -11.77 -21.78
C CYS A 188 -12.02 -12.81 -22.33
N GLY A 189 -12.43 -14.07 -22.38
CA GLY A 189 -11.56 -15.18 -22.79
C GLY A 189 -11.80 -16.45 -21.98
N ASP A 190 -11.26 -17.56 -22.43
CA ASP A 190 -11.51 -18.88 -21.83
C ASP A 190 -10.94 -19.00 -20.40
N SER A 191 -11.42 -19.99 -19.64
CA SER A 191 -10.86 -20.26 -18.31
C SER A 191 -9.35 -20.52 -18.39
N GLY A 192 -8.60 -19.99 -17.42
CA GLY A 192 -7.14 -20.12 -17.39
C GLY A 192 -6.39 -19.32 -18.46
N SER A 193 -7.03 -18.37 -19.16
CA SER A 193 -6.39 -17.52 -20.17
C SER A 193 -5.64 -16.29 -19.63
N GLY A 194 -5.54 -16.12 -18.30
CA GLY A 194 -4.80 -15.02 -17.68
C GLY A 194 -5.63 -13.78 -17.31
N LYS A 195 -6.95 -13.77 -17.53
CA LYS A 195 -7.83 -12.63 -17.20
C LYS A 195 -7.64 -12.09 -15.79
N SER A 196 -7.68 -12.95 -14.78
CA SER A 196 -7.57 -12.55 -13.37
C SER A 196 -6.17 -12.09 -13.00
N TYR A 197 -5.14 -12.43 -13.79
CA TYR A 197 -3.77 -11.97 -13.56
C TYR A 197 -3.62 -10.46 -13.78
N SER A 198 -4.50 -9.83 -14.58
CA SER A 198 -4.47 -8.37 -14.73
C SER A 198 -4.72 -7.63 -13.41
N TYR A 199 -5.30 -8.27 -12.40
CA TYR A 199 -5.34 -7.71 -11.04
C TYR A 199 -3.93 -7.46 -10.47
N ILE A 200 -3.01 -8.43 -10.65
CA ILE A 200 -1.63 -8.30 -10.18
C ILE A 200 -0.93 -7.14 -10.89
N GLU A 201 -1.10 -7.04 -12.22
CA GLU A 201 -0.56 -5.93 -13.02
C GLU A 201 -1.08 -4.57 -12.53
N LEU A 202 -2.35 -4.49 -12.14
CA LEU A 202 -2.94 -3.27 -11.57
C LEU A 202 -2.38 -2.95 -10.19
N CYS A 203 -2.19 -3.95 -9.34
CA CYS A 203 -1.57 -3.77 -8.01
C CYS A 203 -0.10 -3.33 -8.13
N GLU A 204 0.66 -3.86 -9.08
CA GLU A 204 2.03 -3.41 -9.36
C GLU A 204 2.06 -1.96 -9.88
N LYS A 205 1.10 -1.59 -10.72
CA LYS A 205 1.02 -0.26 -11.32
C LYS A 205 0.54 0.82 -10.36
N TYR A 206 -0.50 0.54 -9.58
CA TYR A 206 -1.18 1.53 -8.75
C TYR A 206 -0.91 1.35 -7.25
N GLY A 207 -0.38 0.21 -6.82
CA GLY A 207 -0.32 -0.22 -5.43
C GLY A 207 -1.59 -0.96 -5.00
N ASP A 208 -1.42 -2.02 -4.19
CA ASP A 208 -2.49 -2.89 -3.69
C ASP A 208 -3.63 -2.09 -3.01
N ASP A 209 -3.28 -1.11 -2.17
CA ASP A 209 -4.25 -0.26 -1.47
C ASP A 209 -5.13 0.61 -2.39
N ASN A 210 -4.81 0.72 -3.69
CA ASN A 210 -5.55 1.52 -4.66
C ASN A 210 -6.44 0.68 -5.59
N VAL A 211 -6.46 -0.65 -5.41
CA VAL A 211 -7.25 -1.57 -6.24
C VAL A 211 -8.22 -2.35 -5.36
N TYR A 212 -9.51 -2.06 -5.45
CA TYR A 212 -10.52 -2.81 -4.74
C TYR A 212 -10.86 -4.11 -5.47
N PHE A 213 -10.55 -5.25 -4.86
CA PHE A 213 -10.85 -6.57 -5.40
C PHE A 213 -12.26 -7.02 -5.00
N PHE A 214 -13.18 -7.00 -5.96
CA PHE A 214 -14.55 -7.47 -5.85
C PHE A 214 -14.65 -8.90 -6.39
N SER A 215 -14.87 -9.86 -5.50
CA SER A 215 -15.10 -11.28 -5.87
C SER A 215 -16.24 -11.96 -5.12
N ASP A 216 -16.83 -11.30 -4.10
CA ASP A 216 -17.98 -11.84 -3.36
C ASP A 216 -19.30 -11.44 -4.04
N TYR A 217 -19.85 -12.39 -4.81
CA TYR A 217 -21.18 -12.26 -5.43
C TYR A 217 -22.31 -12.88 -4.60
N ALA A 218 -22.06 -13.30 -3.35
CA ALA A 218 -23.10 -13.84 -2.50
C ALA A 218 -24.28 -12.87 -2.36
N ASN A 219 -25.50 -13.42 -2.29
CA ASN A 219 -26.73 -12.63 -2.25
C ASN A 219 -26.82 -11.59 -3.38
N LYS A 220 -26.41 -11.95 -4.60
CA LYS A 220 -26.39 -11.06 -5.78
C LYS A 220 -25.47 -9.84 -5.61
N GLY A 221 -24.32 -10.04 -4.96
CA GLY A 221 -23.33 -9.00 -4.69
C GLY A 221 -23.64 -8.12 -3.47
N ILE A 222 -24.67 -8.44 -2.68
CA ILE A 222 -24.98 -7.70 -1.46
C ILE A 222 -23.89 -7.96 -0.41
N GLY A 223 -23.09 -6.93 -0.16
CA GLY A 223 -21.93 -6.94 0.73
C GLY A 223 -20.58 -7.00 0.02
N GLY A 224 -20.57 -7.18 -1.31
CA GLY A 224 -19.34 -7.16 -2.10
C GLY A 224 -18.62 -5.80 -2.10
N PHE A 225 -19.24 -4.74 -1.55
CA PHE A 225 -18.65 -3.41 -1.33
C PHE A 225 -18.48 -3.06 0.16
N ASP A 226 -18.64 -4.01 1.10
CA ASP A 226 -18.52 -3.73 2.54
C ASP A 226 -17.10 -3.24 2.91
N GLY A 227 -16.08 -3.71 2.19
CA GLY A 227 -14.69 -3.33 2.39
C GLY A 227 -14.23 -2.14 1.54
N TYR A 228 -15.06 -1.64 0.62
CA TYR A 228 -14.67 -0.58 -0.31
C TYR A 228 -14.48 0.74 0.45
N ASN A 229 -13.30 1.34 0.31
CA ASN A 229 -12.92 2.53 1.04
C ASN A 229 -12.49 3.71 0.14
N GLY A 230 -12.94 3.73 -1.11
CA GLY A 230 -12.72 4.87 -2.02
C GLY A 230 -11.54 4.71 -2.97
N GLU A 231 -11.12 3.46 -3.17
CA GLU A 231 -10.08 3.04 -4.10
C GLU A 231 -10.41 3.55 -5.52
N PRO A 232 -9.42 4.10 -6.25
CA PRO A 232 -9.65 4.63 -7.59
C PRO A 232 -9.90 3.54 -8.64
N CYS A 233 -9.38 2.33 -8.43
CA CYS A 233 -9.57 1.19 -9.34
C CYS A 233 -10.48 0.14 -8.70
N LEU A 234 -11.50 -0.30 -9.43
CA LEU A 234 -12.37 -1.42 -9.05
C LEU A 234 -12.06 -2.61 -9.96
N PHE A 235 -11.70 -3.75 -9.38
CA PHE A 235 -11.49 -5.00 -10.10
C PHE A 235 -12.57 -6.00 -9.73
N MET A 236 -13.43 -6.36 -10.68
CA MET A 236 -14.49 -7.35 -10.52
C MET A 236 -14.06 -8.66 -11.17
N ASP A 237 -13.78 -9.67 -10.36
CA ASP A 237 -13.29 -10.95 -10.86
C ASP A 237 -14.41 -11.99 -10.99
N GLU A 238 -14.40 -12.77 -12.07
CA GLU A 238 -15.37 -13.85 -12.34
C GLU A 238 -16.85 -13.42 -12.38
N LEU A 239 -17.17 -12.33 -13.08
CA LEU A 239 -18.57 -11.97 -13.30
C LEU A 239 -19.31 -13.07 -14.08
N LYS A 240 -20.42 -13.56 -13.53
CA LYS A 240 -21.30 -14.59 -14.12
C LYS A 240 -22.72 -14.04 -14.29
N LYS A 241 -23.56 -14.82 -14.97
CA LYS A 241 -24.92 -14.43 -15.37
C LYS A 241 -25.85 -14.09 -14.19
N ASP A 242 -25.60 -14.68 -13.03
CA ASP A 242 -26.39 -14.56 -11.79
C ASP A 242 -25.64 -13.84 -10.67
N SER A 243 -24.44 -13.32 -10.94
CA SER A 243 -23.57 -12.65 -9.97
C SER A 243 -24.21 -11.42 -9.32
N LEU A 244 -24.88 -10.57 -10.10
CA LEU A 244 -25.48 -9.33 -9.63
C LEU A 244 -26.62 -8.86 -10.54
N PRO A 245 -27.53 -7.99 -10.06
CA PRO A 245 -28.58 -7.42 -10.88
C PRO A 245 -28.01 -6.53 -11.99
N PHE A 246 -28.68 -6.48 -13.15
CA PHE A 246 -28.23 -5.68 -14.28
C PHE A 246 -28.14 -4.18 -13.92
N GLU A 247 -29.06 -3.68 -13.09
CA GLU A 247 -29.04 -2.28 -12.64
C GLU A 247 -27.79 -1.95 -11.83
N LEU A 248 -27.30 -2.90 -11.02
CA LEU A 248 -26.06 -2.74 -10.27
C LEU A 248 -24.85 -2.71 -11.22
N LEU A 249 -24.81 -3.57 -12.24
CA LEU A 249 -23.75 -3.53 -13.25
C LEU A 249 -23.69 -2.18 -13.97
N LEU A 250 -24.85 -1.66 -14.38
CA LEU A 250 -24.95 -0.37 -15.04
C LEU A 250 -24.55 0.79 -14.11
N MET A 251 -24.88 0.69 -12.82
CA MET A 251 -24.48 1.66 -11.79
C MET A 251 -22.96 1.64 -11.56
N ILE A 252 -22.35 0.46 -11.58
CA ILE A 252 -20.89 0.33 -11.44
C ILE A 252 -20.16 0.97 -12.63
N ALA A 253 -20.66 0.70 -13.84
CA ALA A 253 -20.07 1.16 -15.09
C ALA A 253 -20.39 2.63 -15.45
N GLN A 254 -21.24 3.34 -14.69
CA GLN A 254 -21.56 4.74 -14.99
C GLN A 254 -20.67 5.73 -14.23
N GLY A 255 -20.69 6.99 -14.68
CA GLY A 255 -19.90 8.07 -14.09
C GLY A 255 -20.49 8.72 -12.85
N TYR A 256 -21.79 8.61 -12.58
CA TYR A 256 -22.37 9.32 -11.43
C TYR A 256 -21.81 8.80 -10.10
N ARG A 257 -21.57 9.72 -9.16
CA ARG A 257 -21.20 9.42 -7.76
C ARG A 257 -22.44 8.90 -7.01
N SER A 258 -22.86 7.69 -7.35
CA SER A 258 -24.09 7.05 -6.86
C SER A 258 -23.86 6.30 -5.55
N GLN A 259 -24.91 6.22 -4.74
CA GLN A 259 -24.90 5.42 -3.52
C GLN A 259 -25.02 3.93 -3.86
N ILE A 260 -24.30 3.09 -3.12
CA ILE A 260 -24.28 1.63 -3.27
C ILE A 260 -24.78 1.01 -1.97
N HIS A 261 -25.68 0.04 -2.08
CA HIS A 261 -26.16 -0.68 -0.91
C HIS A 261 -25.11 -1.69 -0.40
N CYS A 262 -24.82 -1.63 0.90
CA CYS A 262 -23.89 -2.50 1.61
C CYS A 262 -24.56 -3.05 2.88
N ARG A 263 -23.99 -4.08 3.51
CA ARG A 263 -24.61 -4.75 4.68
C ARG A 263 -24.65 -3.85 5.91
N TYR A 264 -23.57 -3.11 6.16
CA TYR A 264 -23.41 -2.30 7.37
C TYR A 264 -23.78 -0.84 7.17
N SER A 265 -23.24 -0.23 6.12
CA SER A 265 -23.51 1.15 5.75
C SER A 265 -23.32 1.33 4.26
N ASN A 266 -24.30 1.89 3.58
CA ASN A 266 -24.18 2.23 2.17
C ASN A 266 -22.92 3.07 1.91
N CYS A 267 -22.22 2.77 0.81
CA CYS A 267 -21.07 3.56 0.34
C CYS A 267 -21.43 4.34 -0.94
N PHE A 268 -20.43 4.94 -1.60
CA PHE A 268 -20.60 5.69 -2.85
C PHE A 268 -19.58 5.21 -3.88
N ALA A 269 -19.96 5.14 -5.16
CA ALA A 269 -19.03 4.83 -6.24
C ALA A 269 -18.05 6.00 -6.47
N LEU A 270 -16.77 5.82 -6.12
CA LEU A 270 -15.71 6.86 -6.21
C LEU A 270 -14.55 6.50 -7.17
N TRP A 271 -14.56 5.30 -7.76
CA TRP A 271 -13.54 4.85 -8.73
C TRP A 271 -13.53 5.69 -10.02
N ASN A 272 -12.48 5.59 -10.80
CA ASN A 272 -12.40 6.14 -12.16
C ASN A 272 -11.99 5.07 -13.19
N GLU A 273 -11.63 3.87 -12.73
CA GLU A 273 -11.26 2.75 -13.56
C GLU A 273 -11.95 1.49 -13.03
N VAL A 274 -12.59 0.73 -13.92
CA VAL A 274 -13.30 -0.51 -13.59
C VAL A 274 -12.80 -1.59 -14.53
N HIS A 275 -12.28 -2.67 -13.96
CA HIS A 275 -11.92 -3.88 -14.68
C HIS A 275 -12.94 -4.95 -14.35
N ILE A 276 -13.53 -5.55 -15.37
CA ILE A 276 -14.53 -6.62 -15.23
C ILE A 276 -13.98 -7.84 -15.94
N THR A 277 -13.72 -8.92 -15.22
CA THR A 277 -13.33 -10.20 -15.83
C THR A 277 -14.54 -11.11 -15.93
N SER A 278 -14.67 -11.80 -17.07
CA SER A 278 -15.67 -12.83 -17.25
C SER A 278 -15.22 -13.84 -18.30
N ILE A 279 -15.65 -15.10 -18.15
CA ILE A 279 -15.60 -16.09 -19.23
C ILE A 279 -16.73 -15.88 -20.24
N PHE A 280 -17.75 -15.09 -19.88
CA PHE A 280 -18.90 -14.79 -20.70
C PHE A 280 -18.71 -13.44 -21.42
N SER A 281 -19.28 -13.32 -22.61
CA SER A 281 -19.39 -12.03 -23.28
C SER A 281 -20.37 -11.09 -22.54
N PRO A 282 -20.30 -9.77 -22.73
CA PRO A 282 -21.33 -8.86 -22.24
C PRO A 282 -22.74 -9.26 -22.67
N GLU A 283 -22.89 -9.80 -23.88
CA GLU A 283 -24.13 -10.33 -24.44
C GLU A 283 -24.64 -11.54 -23.65
N ASP A 284 -23.74 -12.48 -23.34
CA ASP A 284 -24.06 -13.65 -22.52
C ASP A 284 -24.48 -13.25 -21.11
N ILE A 285 -23.76 -12.31 -20.49
CA ILE A 285 -24.08 -11.76 -19.17
C ILE A 285 -25.46 -11.09 -19.20
N TYR A 286 -25.69 -10.19 -20.14
CA TYR A 286 -26.96 -9.50 -20.32
C TYR A 286 -28.13 -10.47 -20.51
N SER A 287 -27.96 -11.49 -21.36
CA SER A 287 -29.00 -12.50 -21.63
C SER A 287 -29.39 -13.31 -20.39
N GLY A 288 -28.47 -13.44 -19.43
CA GLY A 288 -28.70 -14.12 -18.16
C GLY A 288 -29.28 -13.23 -17.08
N MET A 289 -28.93 -11.95 -17.07
CA MET A 289 -29.39 -10.98 -16.07
C MET A 289 -30.76 -10.37 -16.39
N VAL A 290 -31.12 -10.24 -17.67
CA VAL A 290 -32.36 -9.58 -18.11
C VAL A 290 -33.31 -10.59 -18.76
N SER A 291 -34.52 -10.71 -18.21
CA SER A 291 -35.56 -11.58 -18.75
C SER A 291 -35.95 -11.19 -20.17
N LYS A 292 -36.28 -12.17 -21.03
CA LYS A 292 -36.63 -11.95 -22.45
C LYS A 292 -37.73 -10.91 -22.65
N GLU A 293 -38.70 -10.85 -21.75
CA GLU A 293 -39.82 -9.90 -21.79
C GLU A 293 -39.39 -8.44 -21.59
N ASN A 294 -38.27 -8.22 -20.90
CA ASN A 294 -37.76 -6.89 -20.57
C ASN A 294 -36.64 -6.42 -21.50
N GLN A 295 -36.07 -7.30 -22.33
CA GLN A 295 -34.91 -6.98 -23.18
C GLN A 295 -35.18 -5.87 -24.22
N ASN A 296 -36.45 -5.69 -24.61
CA ASN A 296 -36.87 -4.61 -25.49
C ASN A 296 -36.89 -3.22 -24.81
N LYS A 297 -36.99 -3.17 -23.48
CA LYS A 297 -37.00 -1.93 -22.69
C LYS A 297 -35.63 -1.67 -22.07
N ASP A 298 -35.05 -2.68 -21.46
CA ASP A 298 -33.74 -2.62 -20.83
C ASP A 298 -32.70 -3.26 -21.74
N THR A 299 -32.18 -2.46 -22.68
CA THR A 299 -31.35 -2.96 -23.78
C THR A 299 -29.87 -3.11 -23.39
N ILE A 300 -29.19 -4.08 -24.01
CA ILE A 300 -27.74 -4.28 -23.86
C ILE A 300 -26.91 -3.04 -24.22
N HIS A 301 -27.41 -2.17 -25.09
CA HIS A 301 -26.75 -0.92 -25.48
C HIS A 301 -26.43 -0.03 -24.27
N GLN A 302 -27.19 -0.14 -23.18
CA GLN A 302 -26.90 0.56 -21.93
C GLN A 302 -25.54 0.14 -21.36
N LEU A 303 -25.21 -1.15 -21.39
CA LEU A 303 -23.92 -1.64 -20.91
C LEU A 303 -22.83 -1.32 -21.92
N LEU A 304 -23.03 -1.66 -23.19
CA LEU A 304 -21.97 -1.56 -24.22
C LEU A 304 -21.44 -0.13 -24.38
N ARG A 305 -22.30 0.90 -24.34
CA ARG A 305 -21.88 2.31 -24.45
C ARG A 305 -21.02 2.80 -23.27
N ARG A 306 -21.02 2.07 -22.15
CA ARG A 306 -20.23 2.39 -20.96
C ARG A 306 -18.89 1.66 -20.95
N ILE A 307 -18.72 0.61 -21.76
CA ILE A 307 -17.46 -0.11 -21.89
C ILE A 307 -16.51 0.70 -22.77
N THR A 308 -15.38 1.10 -22.19
CA THR A 308 -14.34 1.90 -22.87
C THR A 308 -13.43 1.02 -23.71
N LYS A 309 -13.14 -0.20 -23.24
CA LYS A 309 -12.21 -1.13 -23.88
C LYS A 309 -12.61 -2.58 -23.64
N PHE A 310 -12.41 -3.41 -24.65
CA PHE A 310 -12.46 -4.87 -24.56
C PHE A 310 -11.05 -5.43 -24.63
N VAL A 311 -10.73 -6.38 -23.75
CA VAL A 311 -9.46 -7.09 -23.74
C VAL A 311 -9.77 -8.58 -23.84
N PHE A 312 -9.41 -9.18 -24.96
CA PHE A 312 -9.57 -10.61 -25.18
C PHE A 312 -8.27 -11.32 -24.79
N HIS A 313 -8.34 -12.21 -23.81
CA HIS A 313 -7.23 -12.98 -23.27
C HIS A 313 -7.27 -14.41 -23.79
N TYR A 314 -6.16 -14.89 -24.33
CA TYR A 314 -6.03 -16.23 -24.92
C TYR A 314 -4.65 -16.82 -24.70
N LYS A 315 -4.54 -18.13 -24.89
CA LYS A 315 -3.27 -18.85 -24.89
C LYS A 315 -2.89 -19.22 -26.32
N HIS A 316 -1.61 -19.03 -26.65
CA HIS A 316 -1.03 -19.48 -27.89
C HIS A 316 0.38 -20.03 -27.61
N ASN A 317 0.63 -21.29 -27.98
CA ASN A 317 1.91 -21.99 -27.70
C ASN A 317 2.36 -21.87 -26.23
N ASP A 318 1.43 -22.10 -25.29
CA ASP A 318 1.63 -21.97 -23.84
C ASP A 318 1.97 -20.56 -23.31
N GLU A 319 2.00 -19.55 -24.19
CA GLU A 319 2.15 -18.15 -23.81
C GLU A 319 0.80 -17.46 -23.64
N TYR A 320 0.73 -16.58 -22.64
CA TYR A 320 -0.43 -15.73 -22.38
C TYR A 320 -0.37 -14.52 -23.28
N LYS A 321 -1.41 -14.32 -24.10
CA LYS A 321 -1.54 -13.19 -25.01
C LYS A 321 -2.86 -12.47 -24.79
N SER A 322 -2.88 -11.19 -25.15
CA SER A 322 -4.08 -10.39 -25.13
C SER A 322 -4.24 -9.57 -26.41
N PHE A 323 -5.48 -9.25 -26.76
CA PHE A 323 -5.83 -8.34 -27.84
C PHE A 323 -6.79 -7.28 -27.30
N GLU A 324 -6.46 -6.01 -27.54
CA GLU A 324 -7.27 -4.88 -27.09
C GLU A 324 -8.10 -4.30 -28.24
N LEU A 325 -9.35 -3.95 -27.94
CA LEU A 325 -10.26 -3.28 -28.87
C LEU A 325 -10.95 -2.12 -28.15
N ALA A 326 -10.99 -0.95 -28.78
CA ALA A 326 -11.73 0.19 -28.23
C ALA A 326 -13.24 -0.11 -28.23
N GLY A 327 -13.95 0.33 -27.19
CA GLY A 327 -15.38 0.02 -27.01
C GLY A 327 -16.26 0.53 -28.16
N ASN A 328 -15.91 1.66 -28.78
CA ASN A 328 -16.61 2.19 -29.95
C ASN A 328 -16.39 1.38 -31.25
N GLN A 329 -15.42 0.45 -31.27
CA GLN A 329 -15.16 -0.46 -32.37
C GLN A 329 -15.76 -1.85 -32.13
N TYR A 330 -16.37 -2.08 -30.95
CA TYR A 330 -16.95 -3.37 -30.60
C TYR A 330 -18.26 -3.60 -31.34
N ILE A 331 -18.31 -4.65 -32.14
CA ILE A 331 -19.50 -5.09 -32.88
C ILE A 331 -20.18 -6.27 -32.16
N GLY A 332 -19.38 -7.15 -31.58
CA GLY A 332 -19.84 -8.35 -30.88
C GLY A 332 -18.69 -9.32 -30.64
N PHE A 333 -18.94 -10.34 -29.81
CA PHE A 333 -17.89 -11.24 -29.34
C PHE A 333 -17.23 -12.07 -30.46
N ASP A 334 -18.01 -12.51 -31.45
CA ASP A 334 -17.48 -13.25 -32.60
C ASP A 334 -16.57 -12.39 -33.48
N ASP A 335 -16.87 -11.10 -33.63
CA ASP A 335 -16.03 -10.15 -34.36
C ASP A 335 -14.72 -9.90 -33.60
N LEU A 336 -14.79 -9.74 -32.26
CA LEU A 336 -13.61 -9.62 -31.41
C LEU A 336 -12.66 -10.83 -31.54
N LYS A 337 -13.20 -12.05 -31.54
CA LYS A 337 -12.43 -13.28 -31.75
C LYS A 337 -11.78 -13.32 -33.15
N LYS A 338 -12.53 -12.96 -34.19
CA LYS A 338 -12.00 -12.90 -35.58
C LYS A 338 -10.86 -11.91 -35.71
N ARG A 339 -11.01 -10.70 -35.13
CA ARG A 339 -9.95 -9.67 -35.14
C ARG A 339 -8.71 -10.12 -34.38
N THR A 340 -8.90 -10.78 -33.24
CA THR A 340 -7.80 -11.38 -32.46
C THR A 340 -7.03 -12.39 -33.32
N ALA A 341 -7.72 -13.32 -33.98
CA ALA A 341 -7.09 -14.32 -34.83
C ALA A 341 -6.34 -13.70 -36.02
N ALA A 342 -6.93 -12.67 -36.65
CA ALA A 342 -6.28 -11.94 -37.74
C ALA A 342 -5.02 -11.17 -37.27
N HIS A 343 -5.07 -10.58 -36.08
CA HIS A 343 -3.95 -9.88 -35.47
C HIS A 343 -2.80 -10.85 -35.17
N ASP A 344 -3.07 -11.97 -34.49
CA ASP A 344 -2.02 -12.95 -34.16
C ASP A 344 -1.40 -13.55 -35.44
N ALA A 345 -2.19 -13.85 -36.46
CA ALA A 345 -1.69 -14.31 -37.76
C ALA A 345 -0.78 -13.28 -38.47
N PHE A 346 -1.08 -11.97 -38.36
CA PHE A 346 -0.25 -10.91 -38.92
C PHE A 346 1.13 -10.85 -38.25
N TYR A 347 1.19 -10.90 -36.91
CA TYR A 347 2.46 -10.87 -36.19
C TYR A 347 3.30 -12.12 -36.43
N GLN A 348 2.68 -13.30 -36.52
CA GLN A 348 3.39 -14.53 -36.89
C GLN A 348 4.03 -14.45 -38.28
N LYS A 349 3.36 -13.80 -39.24
CA LYS A 349 3.92 -13.61 -40.58
C LYS A 349 5.12 -12.65 -40.54
N ALA A 350 5.00 -11.55 -39.78
CA ALA A 350 6.09 -10.59 -39.62
C ALA A 350 7.32 -11.20 -38.94
N GLU A 351 7.15 -12.04 -37.91
CA GLU A 351 8.26 -12.73 -37.24
C GLU A 351 9.00 -13.71 -38.16
N LYS A 352 8.28 -14.39 -39.06
CA LYS A 352 8.87 -15.30 -40.06
C LYS A 352 9.58 -14.59 -41.21
N GLU A 353 9.31 -13.32 -41.45
CA GLU A 353 9.97 -12.52 -42.49
C GLU A 353 11.24 -11.81 -41.96
N VAL A 354 11.46 -11.81 -40.65
CA VAL A 354 12.62 -11.19 -39.97
C VAL A 354 13.70 -12.22 -39.58
N LEU A 355 13.37 -13.52 -39.61
CA LEU A 355 14.29 -14.67 -39.50
C LEU A 355 14.71 -15.15 -40.89
#